data_AF-A0A658QYX8-F1
#
_entry.id   AF-A0A658QYX8-F1
#
_cell.length_a   1.000
_cell.length_b   1.000
_cell.length_c   1.000
_cell.angle_alpha   90.00
_cell.angle_beta   90.00
_cell.angle_gamma   90.00
#
_symmetry.space_group_name_H-M   'P 1'
#
loop_
_entity.id
_entity.type
_entity.pdbx_description
1 polymer ?
#
loop_
_entity_poly.entity_id
_entity_poly.type
_entity_poly.pdbx_seq_one_letter_code
_entity_poly.pdbx_strand_id
1 'polypeptide(L)'
;MTNLTLAFSTIFVVALVAMVSTKLWLASRQIRHVAAHRNGVPPQFTGTIPLTAHQRAADYTVERTRLTMIEVVTSAVVLVVLTLFGGVQALDNAITDWLGRGYLGQIALVASVVVITSVIDLPFDYIRHFVIEEKFGFNRMSKKLFFADLVKGTLIGVIVGAPLLLLTLWLMDRAGAYWWLWTWMVWVAFQLLAMVIYPTFIAPLFNKFEPLKDEALVARIENLMSRTGFAAKGLFVMDGSRRSAHGNAYFTGFGATKRIVFFDTLLARLSGSEIEAVLAHELGHFKRRHVLKLMIVMFGISLAMLALLGWLAQTVWFYEGLGVRPSLVGGNNGLALVLFMLVLPVFMFFITPLGSLTSRKNEFEADAFAASQTDPKDLVNALVKLYEDNASTLTPDPLYTAFYYSHPPASQRIDRLMQHAA
;
A
#
# COMPACT_ATOMS: atom_id res chain seq x y z
N MET A 1 -35.68 -9.21 -15.05
CA MET A 1 -34.76 -8.74 -13.98
C MET A 1 -33.91 -9.88 -13.43
N THR A 2 -34.46 -11.08 -13.21
CA THR A 2 -33.73 -12.30 -12.77
C THR A 2 -32.50 -12.65 -13.62
N ASN A 3 -32.54 -12.46 -14.94
CA ASN A 3 -31.41 -12.79 -15.82
C ASN A 3 -30.16 -11.91 -15.59
N LEU A 4 -30.34 -10.61 -15.31
CA LEU A 4 -29.21 -9.70 -15.06
C LEU A 4 -28.61 -9.91 -13.68
N THR A 5 -29.46 -10.15 -12.67
CA THR A 5 -29.02 -10.52 -11.31
C THR A 5 -28.16 -11.78 -11.34
N LEU A 6 -28.66 -12.86 -11.96
CA LEU A 6 -27.91 -14.11 -12.08
C LEU A 6 -26.61 -13.93 -12.89
N ALA A 7 -26.66 -13.17 -13.99
CA ALA A 7 -25.47 -12.88 -14.80
C ALA A 7 -24.41 -12.13 -13.97
N PHE A 8 -24.79 -11.10 -13.21
CA PHE A 8 -23.85 -10.37 -12.37
C PHE A 8 -23.27 -11.22 -11.24
N SER A 9 -24.10 -11.99 -10.53
CA SER A 9 -23.61 -12.95 -9.52
C SER A 9 -22.60 -13.93 -10.13
N THR A 10 -22.90 -14.45 -11.32
CA THR A 10 -22.00 -15.38 -12.02
C THR A 10 -20.69 -14.70 -12.38
N ILE A 11 -20.73 -13.48 -12.94
CA ILE A 11 -19.53 -12.70 -13.26
C ILE A 11 -18.70 -12.43 -12.01
N PHE A 12 -19.34 -12.03 -10.91
CA PHE A 12 -18.67 -11.79 -9.64
C PHE A 12 -17.99 -13.05 -9.09
N VAL A 13 -18.69 -14.18 -9.05
CA VAL A 13 -18.14 -15.47 -8.59
C VAL A 13 -16.98 -15.92 -9.47
N VAL A 14 -17.12 -15.84 -10.80
CA VAL A 14 -16.05 -16.20 -11.73
C VAL A 14 -14.84 -15.30 -11.54
N ALA A 15 -15.02 -13.99 -11.41
CA ALA A 15 -13.93 -13.04 -11.15
C ALA A 15 -13.26 -13.29 -9.81
N LEU A 16 -14.02 -13.62 -8.75
CA LEU A 16 -13.49 -13.96 -7.43
C LEU A 16 -12.67 -15.24 -7.47
N VAL A 17 -13.18 -16.31 -8.09
CA VAL A 17 -12.47 -17.57 -8.25
C VAL A 17 -11.20 -17.36 -9.09
N ALA A 18 -11.28 -16.60 -10.17
CA ALA A 18 -10.12 -16.25 -10.99
C ALA A 18 -9.07 -15.48 -10.18
N MET A 19 -9.48 -14.43 -9.45
CA MET A 19 -8.58 -13.66 -8.59
C MET A 19 -7.88 -14.56 -7.56
N VAL A 20 -8.64 -15.34 -6.79
CA VAL A 20 -8.11 -16.21 -5.73
C VAL A 20 -7.16 -17.25 -6.33
N SER A 21 -7.57 -17.90 -7.42
CA SER A 21 -6.74 -18.90 -8.10
C SER A 21 -5.44 -18.30 -8.63
N THR A 22 -5.50 -17.13 -9.25
CA THR A 22 -4.30 -16.42 -9.73
C THR A 22 -3.39 -16.01 -8.55
N LYS A 23 -3.95 -15.47 -7.46
CA LYS A 23 -3.18 -15.11 -6.26
C LYS A 23 -2.44 -16.32 -5.67
N LEU A 24 -3.15 -17.43 -5.45
CA LEU A 24 -2.57 -18.65 -4.89
C LEU A 24 -1.57 -19.30 -5.84
N TRP A 25 -1.84 -19.31 -7.15
CA TRP A 25 -0.93 -19.81 -8.16
C TRP A 25 0.38 -19.00 -8.20
N LEU A 26 0.30 -17.67 -8.27
CA LEU A 26 1.47 -16.80 -8.24
C LEU A 26 2.26 -16.96 -6.93
N ALA A 27 1.59 -16.98 -5.78
CA ALA A 27 2.24 -17.22 -4.49
C ALA A 27 2.96 -18.57 -4.44
N SER A 28 2.33 -19.62 -4.96
CA SER A 28 2.90 -20.96 -5.06
C SER A 28 4.11 -21.01 -5.98
N ARG A 29 4.08 -20.27 -7.11
CA ARG A 29 5.25 -20.10 -7.99
C ARG A 29 6.41 -19.42 -7.27
N GLN A 30 6.13 -18.32 -6.56
CA GLN A 30 7.13 -17.60 -5.79
C GLN A 30 7.82 -18.50 -4.77
N ILE A 31 7.04 -19.25 -3.98
CA ILE A 31 7.57 -20.20 -2.99
C ILE A 31 8.48 -21.24 -3.65
N ARG A 32 8.02 -21.90 -4.72
CA ARG A 32 8.82 -22.94 -5.42
C ARG A 32 10.10 -22.36 -6.01
N HIS A 33 10.01 -21.21 -6.67
CA HIS A 33 11.14 -20.57 -7.32
C HIS A 33 12.21 -20.16 -6.30
N VAL A 34 11.80 -19.50 -5.22
CA VAL A 34 12.71 -19.07 -4.15
C VAL A 34 13.33 -20.28 -3.44
N ALA A 35 12.54 -21.31 -3.13
CA ALA A 35 13.04 -22.53 -2.50
C ALA A 35 14.06 -23.29 -3.38
N ALA A 36 13.82 -23.37 -4.70
CA ALA A 36 14.73 -24.02 -5.64
C ALA A 36 16.09 -23.30 -5.74
N HIS A 37 16.12 -21.98 -5.57
CA HIS A 37 17.34 -21.18 -5.64
C HIS A 37 17.93 -20.83 -4.26
N ARG A 38 17.40 -21.42 -3.18
CA ARG A 38 17.82 -21.14 -1.80
C ARG A 38 19.30 -21.44 -1.53
N ASN A 39 19.86 -22.44 -2.20
CA ASN A 39 21.21 -22.95 -1.91
C ASN A 39 22.30 -22.35 -2.82
N GLY A 40 21.96 -21.39 -3.68
CA GLY A 40 22.92 -20.72 -4.55
C GLY A 40 22.70 -19.21 -4.54
N VAL A 41 23.72 -18.46 -4.11
CA VAL A 41 23.73 -16.99 -4.21
C VAL A 41 23.87 -16.61 -5.69
N PRO A 42 23.07 -15.67 -6.22
CA PRO A 42 23.22 -15.27 -7.61
C PRO A 42 24.59 -14.62 -7.85
N PRO A 43 25.20 -14.78 -9.05
CA PRO A 43 26.56 -14.33 -9.33
C PRO A 43 26.84 -12.86 -8.98
N GLN A 44 25.85 -11.98 -9.17
CA GLN A 44 25.96 -10.54 -8.88
C GLN A 44 26.19 -10.23 -7.39
N PHE A 45 25.84 -11.16 -6.48
CA PHE A 45 25.95 -10.98 -5.03
C PHE A 45 27.01 -11.89 -4.40
N THR A 46 27.73 -12.67 -5.22
CA THR A 46 28.80 -13.54 -4.73
C THR A 46 29.92 -12.70 -4.14
N GLY A 47 30.30 -12.99 -2.89
CA GLY A 47 31.35 -12.28 -2.17
C GLY A 47 30.88 -11.04 -1.41
N THR A 48 29.64 -10.57 -1.65
CA THR A 48 29.01 -9.49 -0.86
C THR A 48 27.96 -10.03 0.10
N ILE A 49 27.07 -10.91 -0.36
CA ILE A 49 26.04 -11.52 0.47
C ILE A 49 26.42 -12.96 0.81
N PRO A 50 26.56 -13.33 2.10
CA PRO A 50 26.86 -14.70 2.49
C PRO A 50 25.68 -15.63 2.20
N LEU A 51 25.97 -16.90 1.94
CA LEU A 51 24.94 -17.92 1.66
C LEU A 51 23.88 -18.00 2.78
N THR A 52 24.29 -17.84 4.04
CA THR A 52 23.39 -17.84 5.20
C THR A 52 22.37 -16.69 5.16
N ALA A 53 22.77 -15.50 4.72
CA ALA A 53 21.86 -14.36 4.57
C ALA A 53 20.88 -14.58 3.42
N HIS A 54 21.34 -15.12 2.28
CA HIS A 54 20.47 -15.49 1.16
C HIS A 54 19.44 -16.58 1.56
N GLN A 55 19.89 -17.60 2.29
CA GLN A 55 19.00 -18.63 2.83
C GLN A 55 17.95 -18.05 3.79
N ARG A 56 18.35 -17.12 4.66
CA ARG A 56 17.43 -16.40 5.55
C ARG A 56 16.40 -15.60 4.76
N ALA A 57 16.80 -14.89 3.70
CA ALA A 57 15.89 -14.16 2.81
C ALA A 57 14.90 -15.07 2.07
N ALA A 58 15.37 -16.24 1.63
CA ALA A 58 14.53 -17.25 1.02
C ALA A 58 13.49 -17.80 2.01
N ASP A 59 13.91 -18.18 3.21
CA ASP A 59 13.03 -18.70 4.26
C ASP A 59 11.99 -17.66 4.70
N TYR A 60 12.43 -16.41 4.89
CA TYR A 60 11.54 -15.29 5.23
C TYR A 60 10.48 -15.06 4.15
N THR A 61 10.89 -15.07 2.88
CA THR A 61 9.98 -14.92 1.74
C THR A 61 8.96 -16.06 1.69
N VAL A 62 9.37 -17.30 1.92
CA VAL A 62 8.47 -18.47 1.92
C VAL A 62 7.45 -18.40 3.05
N GLU A 63 7.87 -18.11 4.27
CA GLU A 63 6.97 -18.04 5.43
C GLU A 63 5.96 -16.90 5.30
N ARG A 64 6.41 -15.72 4.87
CA ARG A 64 5.52 -14.58 4.62
C ARG A 64 4.50 -14.89 3.53
N THR A 65 4.94 -15.52 2.44
CA THR A 65 4.06 -15.88 1.32
C THR A 65 3.03 -16.94 1.73
N ARG A 66 3.39 -17.91 2.59
CA ARG A 66 2.44 -18.89 3.14
C ARG A 66 1.34 -18.24 3.97
N LEU A 67 1.71 -17.30 4.85
CA LEU A 67 0.72 -16.53 5.63
C LEU A 67 -0.25 -15.79 4.69
N THR A 68 0.28 -15.09 3.68
CA THR A 68 -0.54 -14.40 2.68
C THR A 68 -1.48 -15.34 1.92
N MET A 69 -1.09 -16.58 1.65
CA MET A 69 -2.00 -17.55 1.01
C MET A 69 -3.21 -17.88 1.91
N ILE A 70 -3.00 -18.01 3.22
CA ILE A 70 -4.07 -18.26 4.19
C ILE A 70 -4.96 -17.02 4.32
N GLU A 71 -4.37 -15.83 4.36
CA GLU A 71 -5.09 -14.55 4.35
C GLU A 71 -6.00 -14.46 3.12
N VAL A 72 -5.49 -14.73 1.92
CA VAL A 72 -6.27 -14.69 0.67
C VAL A 72 -7.49 -15.59 0.72
N VAL A 73 -7.36 -16.82 1.22
CA VAL A 73 -8.49 -17.76 1.36
C VAL A 73 -9.48 -17.23 2.39
N THR A 74 -8.99 -16.75 3.54
CA THR A 74 -9.84 -16.22 4.61
C THR A 74 -10.63 -15.01 4.15
N SER A 75 -9.99 -14.03 3.52
CA SER A 75 -10.65 -12.84 2.98
C SER A 75 -11.68 -13.20 1.90
N ALA A 76 -11.40 -14.21 1.06
CA ALA A 76 -12.37 -14.68 0.06
C ALA A 76 -13.61 -15.31 0.69
N VAL A 77 -13.43 -16.14 1.73
CA VAL A 77 -14.55 -16.73 2.50
C VAL A 77 -15.38 -15.62 3.14
N VAL A 78 -14.73 -14.66 3.78
CA VAL A 78 -15.42 -13.53 4.43
C VAL A 78 -16.18 -12.69 3.43
N LEU A 79 -15.60 -12.41 2.26
CA LEU A 79 -16.29 -11.71 1.18
C LEU A 79 -17.55 -12.46 0.72
N VAL A 80 -17.48 -13.78 0.53
CA VAL A 80 -18.64 -14.61 0.16
C VAL A 80 -19.69 -14.61 1.27
N VAL A 81 -19.28 -14.72 2.53
CA VAL A 81 -20.19 -14.70 3.69
C VAL A 81 -20.92 -13.36 3.78
N LEU A 82 -20.19 -12.25 3.66
CA LEU A 82 -20.75 -10.90 3.72
C LEU A 82 -21.67 -10.62 2.53
N THR A 83 -21.38 -11.15 1.34
CA THR A 83 -22.18 -10.92 0.14
C THR A 83 -23.20 -12.03 -0.09
N LEU A 84 -22.80 -13.11 -0.77
CA LEU A 84 -23.68 -14.15 -1.29
C LEU A 84 -24.43 -14.95 -0.20
N PHE A 85 -23.91 -15.02 1.02
CA PHE A 85 -24.63 -15.64 2.15
C PHE A 85 -25.40 -14.64 3.03
N GLY A 86 -25.55 -13.39 2.57
CA GLY A 86 -26.44 -12.41 3.18
C GLY A 86 -25.91 -11.75 4.45
N GLY A 87 -24.60 -11.82 4.74
CA GLY A 87 -24.04 -11.19 5.94
C GLY A 87 -24.28 -9.67 5.99
N VAL A 88 -24.11 -8.96 4.88
CA VAL A 88 -24.42 -7.52 4.78
C VAL A 88 -25.93 -7.27 4.91
N GLN A 89 -26.78 -8.13 4.35
CA GLN A 89 -28.23 -8.00 4.51
C GLN A 89 -28.65 -8.15 5.98
N ALA A 90 -28.08 -9.12 6.69
CA ALA A 90 -28.36 -9.35 8.10
C ALA A 90 -27.94 -8.14 8.96
N LEU A 91 -26.77 -7.56 8.67
CA LEU A 91 -26.30 -6.34 9.32
C LEU A 91 -27.20 -5.13 9.01
N ASP A 92 -27.57 -4.93 7.74
CA ASP A 92 -28.44 -3.83 7.32
C ASP A 92 -29.80 -3.90 8.03
N ASN A 93 -30.39 -5.09 8.11
CA ASN A 93 -31.67 -5.30 8.81
C ASN A 93 -31.53 -4.99 10.31
N ALA A 94 -30.55 -5.60 10.99
CA ALA A 94 -30.36 -5.41 12.43
C ALA A 94 -30.09 -3.93 12.80
N ILE A 95 -29.31 -3.23 11.98
CA ILE A 95 -29.00 -1.82 12.19
C ILE A 95 -30.22 -0.95 11.87
N THR A 96 -30.95 -1.27 10.81
CA THR A 96 -32.18 -0.55 10.43
C THR A 96 -33.25 -0.68 11.52
N ASP A 97 -33.39 -1.85 12.13
CA ASP A 97 -34.36 -2.09 13.21
C ASP A 97 -34.07 -1.23 14.44
N TRP A 98 -32.78 -0.93 14.71
CA TRP A 98 -32.37 -0.17 15.89
C TRP A 98 -32.21 1.34 15.66
N LEU A 99 -31.61 1.73 14.53
CA LEU A 99 -31.21 3.11 14.23
C LEU A 99 -31.97 3.73 13.05
N GLY A 100 -32.80 2.94 12.35
CA GLY A 100 -33.48 3.35 11.12
C GLY A 100 -32.54 3.50 9.92
N ARG A 101 -33.08 3.99 8.80
CA ARG A 101 -32.37 4.15 7.51
C ARG A 101 -31.71 5.52 7.31
N GLY A 102 -31.68 6.36 8.36
CA GLY A 102 -31.05 7.68 8.31
C GLY A 102 -29.52 7.61 8.21
N TYR A 103 -28.86 8.78 8.22
CA TYR A 103 -27.39 8.83 8.11
C TYR A 103 -26.68 8.03 9.22
N LEU A 104 -27.21 8.02 10.45
CA LEU A 104 -26.62 7.26 11.55
C LEU A 104 -26.64 5.75 11.30
N GLY A 105 -27.75 5.19 10.82
CA GLY A 105 -27.84 3.77 10.47
C GLY A 105 -26.89 3.40 9.32
N GLN A 106 -26.79 4.27 8.30
CA GLN A 106 -25.89 4.04 7.16
C GLN A 106 -24.40 4.12 7.55
N ILE A 107 -24.03 5.06 8.42
CA ILE A 107 -22.68 5.14 9.00
C ILE A 107 -22.40 3.89 9.85
N ALA A 108 -23.37 3.46 10.67
CA ALA A 108 -23.23 2.27 11.50
C ALA A 108 -23.04 1.00 10.65
N LEU A 109 -23.72 0.87 9.51
CA LEU A 109 -23.53 -0.24 8.58
C LEU A 109 -22.11 -0.28 8.02
N VAL A 110 -21.63 0.84 7.48
CA VAL A 110 -20.27 0.95 6.94
C VAL A 110 -19.25 0.65 8.03
N ALA A 111 -19.40 1.25 9.22
CA ALA A 111 -18.52 1.04 10.36
C ALA A 111 -18.52 -0.42 10.82
N SER A 112 -19.68 -1.09 10.86
CA SER A 112 -19.78 -2.49 11.28
C SER A 112 -19.01 -3.41 10.35
N VAL A 113 -19.15 -3.24 9.03
CA VAL A 113 -18.41 -4.04 8.05
C VAL A 113 -16.90 -3.80 8.19
N VAL A 114 -16.46 -2.53 8.32
CA VAL A 114 -15.05 -2.19 8.53
C VAL A 114 -14.50 -2.81 9.81
N VAL A 115 -15.25 -2.77 10.91
CA VAL A 115 -14.85 -3.39 12.17
C VAL A 115 -14.74 -4.90 12.04
N ILE A 116 -15.73 -5.56 11.42
CA ILE A 116 -15.72 -7.02 11.21
C ILE A 116 -14.49 -7.44 10.40
N THR A 117 -14.22 -6.78 9.26
CA THR A 117 -13.05 -7.12 8.44
C THR A 117 -11.74 -6.84 9.17
N SER A 118 -11.65 -5.72 9.91
CA SER A 118 -10.45 -5.38 10.68
C SER A 118 -10.17 -6.38 11.81
N VAL A 119 -11.21 -6.88 12.49
CA VAL A 119 -11.07 -7.90 13.54
C VAL A 119 -10.61 -9.24 12.95
N ILE A 120 -11.04 -9.57 11.74
CA ILE A 120 -10.60 -10.78 11.05
C ILE A 120 -9.15 -10.67 10.58
N ASP A 121 -8.72 -9.49 10.15
CA ASP A 121 -7.34 -9.25 9.70
C ASP A 121 -6.34 -9.16 10.86
N LEU A 122 -6.79 -8.72 12.05
CA LEU A 122 -5.94 -8.49 13.23
C LEU A 122 -5.08 -9.71 13.66
N PRO A 123 -5.60 -10.96 13.71
CA PRO A 123 -4.76 -12.14 13.96
C PRO A 123 -3.60 -12.30 12.98
N PHE A 124 -3.81 -12.02 11.70
CA PHE A 124 -2.77 -12.13 10.68
C PHE A 124 -1.69 -11.06 10.85
N ASP A 125 -2.09 -9.83 11.14
CA ASP A 125 -1.15 -8.76 11.49
C ASP A 125 -0.34 -9.11 12.73
N TYR A 126 -0.99 -9.66 13.76
CA TYR A 126 -0.30 -10.12 14.97
C TYR A 126 0.71 -11.24 14.67
N ILE A 127 0.33 -12.25 13.88
CA ILE A 127 1.24 -13.34 13.46
C ILE A 127 2.41 -12.78 12.65
N ARG A 128 2.14 -11.86 11.72
CA ARG A 128 3.18 -11.22 10.91
C ARG A 128 4.22 -10.56 11.82
N HIS A 129 3.80 -9.72 12.77
CA HIS A 129 4.72 -9.01 13.65
C HIS A 129 5.39 -9.88 14.71
N PHE A 130 4.61 -10.64 15.48
CA PHE A 130 5.12 -11.30 16.70
C PHE A 130 5.53 -12.75 16.50
N VAL A 131 5.33 -13.31 15.29
CA VAL A 131 5.78 -14.67 14.95
C VAL A 131 6.77 -14.62 13.80
N ILE A 132 6.40 -14.06 12.64
CA ILE A 132 7.28 -14.05 11.47
C ILE A 132 8.40 -13.03 11.65
N GLU A 133 8.09 -11.74 11.78
CA GLU A 133 9.11 -10.70 11.93
C GLU A 133 10.00 -10.93 13.17
N GLU A 134 9.44 -11.44 14.27
CA GLU A 134 10.19 -11.84 15.47
C GLU A 134 11.16 -13.00 15.19
N LYS A 135 10.70 -14.08 14.52
CA LYS A 135 11.54 -15.24 14.13
C LYS A 135 12.74 -14.81 13.29
N PHE A 136 12.57 -13.79 12.45
CA PHE A 136 13.62 -13.24 11.61
C PHE A 136 14.33 -12.03 12.24
N GLY A 137 14.10 -11.71 13.52
CA GLY A 137 14.83 -10.66 14.25
C GLY A 137 14.57 -9.23 13.78
N PHE A 138 13.47 -9.01 13.04
CA PHE A 138 13.08 -7.71 12.52
C PHE A 138 12.13 -6.95 13.43
N ASN A 139 11.30 -7.65 14.19
CA ASN A 139 10.37 -7.02 15.11
C ASN A 139 11.13 -6.32 16.26
N ARG A 140 10.88 -5.03 16.43
CA ARG A 140 11.33 -4.23 17.59
C ARG A 140 10.15 -3.70 18.41
N MET A 141 8.93 -3.96 17.95
CA MET A 141 7.71 -3.45 18.55
C MET A 141 7.32 -4.29 19.77
N SER A 142 7.02 -3.63 20.88
CA SER A 142 6.38 -4.28 22.03
C SER A 142 4.88 -4.48 21.79
N LYS A 143 4.29 -5.50 22.41
CA LYS A 143 2.83 -5.74 22.35
C LYS A 143 2.01 -4.51 22.81
N LYS A 144 2.49 -3.80 23.83
CA LYS A 144 1.88 -2.56 24.32
C LYS A 144 1.88 -1.48 23.23
N LEU A 145 3.00 -1.30 22.54
CA LEU A 145 3.11 -0.32 21.46
C LEU A 145 2.20 -0.71 20.27
N PHE A 146 2.14 -1.99 19.93
CA PHE A 146 1.26 -2.50 18.87
C PHE A 146 -0.21 -2.15 19.13
N PHE A 147 -0.76 -2.51 20.29
CA PHE A 147 -2.15 -2.21 20.61
C PHE A 147 -2.40 -0.71 20.82
N ALA A 148 -1.43 0.04 21.37
CA ALA A 148 -1.55 1.49 21.49
C ALA A 148 -1.62 2.18 20.12
N ASP A 149 -0.85 1.71 19.15
CA ASP A 149 -0.89 2.23 17.78
C ASP A 149 -2.14 1.79 17.03
N LEU A 150 -2.64 0.57 17.26
CA LEU A 150 -3.94 0.13 16.76
C LEU A 150 -5.05 1.08 17.23
N VAL A 151 -5.14 1.33 18.54
CA VAL A 151 -6.16 2.22 19.11
C VAL A 151 -6.00 3.65 18.57
N LYS A 152 -4.79 4.22 18.58
CA LYS A 152 -4.55 5.57 18.03
C LYS A 152 -4.92 5.65 16.55
N GLY A 153 -4.52 4.65 15.76
CA GLY A 153 -4.84 4.57 14.33
C GLY A 153 -6.34 4.50 14.08
N THR A 154 -7.06 3.65 14.82
CA THR A 154 -8.52 3.54 14.75
C THR A 154 -9.19 4.87 15.13
N LEU A 155 -8.75 5.53 16.21
CA LEU A 155 -9.33 6.81 16.62
C LEU A 155 -9.13 7.90 15.57
N ILE A 156 -7.92 8.04 15.02
CA ILE A 156 -7.64 8.99 13.93
C ILE A 156 -8.50 8.63 12.70
N GLY A 157 -8.59 7.35 12.36
CA GLY A 157 -9.42 6.85 11.27
C GLY A 157 -10.89 7.20 11.44
N VAL A 158 -11.44 7.10 12.66
CA VAL A 158 -12.83 7.50 12.95
C VAL A 158 -12.99 9.02 12.90
N ILE A 159 -12.09 9.78 13.51
CA ILE A 159 -12.14 11.26 13.56
C ILE A 159 -12.11 11.86 12.14
N VAL A 160 -11.32 11.28 11.23
CA VAL A 160 -11.19 11.78 9.86
C VAL A 160 -12.23 11.12 8.93
N GLY A 161 -12.42 9.82 9.07
CA GLY A 161 -13.25 9.02 8.18
C GLY A 161 -14.74 9.21 8.38
N ALA A 162 -15.22 9.34 9.62
CA ALA A 162 -16.66 9.49 9.88
C ALA A 162 -17.23 10.81 9.33
N PRO A 163 -16.58 11.99 9.48
CA PRO A 163 -17.04 13.21 8.83
C PRO A 163 -17.01 13.13 7.31
N LEU A 164 -15.97 12.51 6.73
CA LEU A 164 -15.86 12.33 5.28
C LEU A 164 -16.94 11.38 4.73
N LEU A 165 -17.25 10.32 5.47
CA LEU A 165 -18.34 9.40 5.15
C LEU A 165 -19.69 10.11 5.24
N LEU A 166 -19.94 10.86 6.31
CA LEU A 166 -21.16 11.66 6.47
C LEU A 166 -21.32 12.64 5.30
N LEU A 167 -20.26 13.36 4.93
CA LEU A 167 -20.27 14.29 3.80
C LEU A 167 -20.56 13.56 2.48
N THR A 168 -19.96 12.39 2.27
CA THR A 168 -20.23 11.55 1.08
C THR A 168 -21.69 11.12 1.03
N LEU A 169 -22.23 10.59 2.14
CA LEU A 169 -23.63 10.16 2.22
C LEU A 169 -24.60 11.33 2.01
N TRP A 170 -24.27 12.51 2.56
CA TRP A 170 -25.03 13.73 2.36
C TRP A 170 -25.01 14.17 0.89
N LEU A 171 -23.84 14.13 0.23
CA LEU A 171 -23.73 14.43 -1.20
C LEU A 171 -24.54 13.43 -2.04
N MET A 172 -24.45 12.13 -1.76
CA MET A 172 -25.24 11.09 -2.42
C MET A 172 -26.74 11.34 -2.33
N ASP A 173 -27.20 11.88 -1.20
CA ASP A 173 -28.62 12.18 -0.94
C ASP A 173 -29.08 13.53 -1.54
N ARG A 174 -28.22 14.57 -1.52
CA ARG A 174 -28.63 15.97 -1.77
C ARG A 174 -28.08 16.59 -3.05
N ALA A 175 -26.97 16.08 -3.60
CA ALA A 175 -26.29 16.71 -4.74
C ALA A 175 -26.81 16.25 -6.12
N GLY A 176 -27.97 15.56 -6.15
CA GLY A 176 -28.65 15.15 -7.38
C GLY A 176 -27.87 14.12 -8.21
N ALA A 177 -28.13 14.08 -9.52
CA ALA A 177 -27.56 13.07 -10.43
C ALA A 177 -26.03 13.12 -10.54
N TYR A 178 -25.41 14.25 -10.22
CA TYR A 178 -23.96 14.47 -10.30
C TYR A 178 -23.26 14.39 -8.95
N TRP A 179 -23.89 13.80 -7.92
CA TRP A 179 -23.29 13.66 -6.58
C TRP A 179 -21.88 13.04 -6.60
N TRP A 180 -21.63 12.11 -7.52
CA TRP A 180 -20.37 11.40 -7.67
C TRP A 180 -19.22 12.34 -8.09
N LEU A 181 -19.53 13.38 -8.88
CA LEU A 181 -18.55 14.39 -9.27
C LEU A 181 -18.22 15.33 -8.11
N TRP A 182 -19.23 15.76 -7.33
CA TRP A 182 -19.01 16.53 -6.11
C TRP A 182 -18.20 15.75 -5.06
N THR A 183 -18.53 14.48 -4.89
CA THR A 183 -17.79 13.56 -4.01
C THR A 183 -16.35 13.39 -4.49
N TRP A 184 -16.14 13.29 -5.80
CA TRP A 184 -14.79 13.23 -6.38
C TRP A 184 -13.99 14.51 -6.12
N MET A 185 -14.58 15.70 -6.27
CA MET A 185 -13.90 16.96 -5.95
C MET A 185 -13.52 17.05 -4.48
N VAL A 186 -14.43 16.66 -3.58
CA VAL A 186 -14.14 16.56 -2.14
C VAL A 186 -13.02 15.56 -1.87
N TRP A 187 -13.05 14.39 -2.52
CA TRP A 187 -12.02 13.35 -2.39
C TRP A 187 -10.65 13.83 -2.86
N VAL A 188 -10.58 14.51 -4.01
CA VAL A 188 -9.33 15.10 -4.53
C VAL A 188 -8.81 16.17 -3.58
N ALA A 189 -9.67 17.10 -3.13
CA ALA A 189 -9.29 18.14 -2.18
C ALA A 189 -8.80 17.53 -0.85
N PHE A 190 -9.50 16.52 -0.34
CA PHE A 190 -9.11 15.79 0.85
C PHE A 190 -7.75 15.09 0.69
N GLN A 191 -7.50 14.41 -0.43
CA GLN A 191 -6.22 13.72 -0.68
C GLN A 191 -5.04 14.71 -0.79
N LEU A 192 -5.24 15.84 -1.47
CA LEU A 192 -4.24 16.90 -1.54
C LEU A 192 -3.97 17.52 -0.16
N LEU A 193 -5.03 17.71 0.64
CA LEU A 193 -4.90 18.19 2.01
C LEU A 193 -4.20 17.16 2.90
N ALA A 194 -4.50 15.87 2.76
CA ALA A 194 -3.90 14.78 3.51
C ALA A 194 -2.38 14.70 3.26
N MET A 195 -1.90 14.99 2.03
CA MET A 195 -0.46 15.08 1.73
C MET A 195 0.28 16.14 2.57
N VAL A 196 -0.44 17.17 3.04
CA VAL A 196 0.11 18.22 3.91
C VAL A 196 -0.10 17.89 5.39
N ILE A 197 -1.30 17.42 5.75
CA ILE A 197 -1.68 17.12 7.14
C ILE A 197 -0.92 15.92 7.67
N TYR A 198 -0.80 14.84 6.89
CA TYR A 198 -0.25 13.57 7.35
C TYR A 198 1.17 13.71 7.92
N PRO A 199 2.18 14.20 7.18
CA PRO A 199 3.54 14.30 7.72
C PRO A 199 3.68 15.34 8.84
N THR A 200 2.81 16.36 8.86
CA THR A 200 2.92 17.47 9.80
C THR A 200 2.26 17.16 11.15
N PHE A 201 1.12 16.49 11.13
CA PHE A 201 0.29 16.30 12.33
C PHE A 201 0.03 14.84 12.67
N ILE A 202 -0.06 13.93 11.69
CA ILE A 202 -0.41 12.53 11.94
C ILE A 202 0.84 11.70 12.21
N ALA A 203 1.84 11.74 11.33
CA ALA A 203 3.07 10.96 11.48
C ALA A 203 3.80 11.22 12.82
N PRO A 204 3.89 12.47 13.34
CA PRO A 204 4.48 12.75 14.64
C PRO A 204 3.76 12.14 15.86
N LEU A 205 2.49 11.73 15.72
CA LEU A 205 1.77 11.00 16.78
C LEU A 205 2.25 9.54 16.92
N PHE A 206 2.93 9.04 15.88
CA PHE A 206 3.43 7.67 15.82
C PHE A 206 4.94 7.60 15.97
N ASN A 207 5.70 8.58 15.48
CA ASN A 207 7.16 8.55 15.47
C ASN A 207 7.74 9.90 15.90
N LYS A 208 8.95 9.87 16.44
CA LYS A 208 9.74 11.06 16.75
C LYS A 208 10.52 11.46 15.52
N PHE A 209 10.58 12.77 15.27
CA PHE A 209 11.35 13.37 14.20
C PHE A 209 12.34 14.36 14.81
N GLU A 210 13.64 14.11 14.63
CA GLU A 210 14.71 15.00 15.08
C GLU A 210 15.45 15.58 13.86
N PRO A 211 16.02 16.80 13.95
CA PRO A 211 16.91 17.30 12.91
C PRO A 211 18.12 16.38 12.72
N LEU A 212 18.60 16.23 11.48
CA LEU A 212 19.84 15.51 11.20
C LEU A 212 21.04 16.27 11.81
N LYS A 213 21.80 15.59 12.69
CA LYS A 213 22.89 16.20 13.46
C LYS A 213 24.27 16.10 12.78
N ASP A 214 24.45 15.18 11.84
CA ASP A 214 25.73 15.01 11.13
C ASP A 214 25.94 16.15 10.13
N GLU A 215 26.74 17.14 10.51
CA GLU A 215 27.03 18.32 9.69
C GLU A 215 27.68 17.99 8.35
N ALA A 216 28.53 16.95 8.30
CA ALA A 216 29.20 16.55 7.08
C ALA A 216 28.22 15.90 6.09
N LEU A 217 27.27 15.10 6.60
CA LEU A 217 26.20 14.54 5.79
C LEU A 217 25.21 15.62 5.35
N VAL A 218 24.86 16.57 6.23
CA VAL A 218 24.03 17.74 5.88
C VAL A 218 24.66 18.50 4.71
N ALA A 219 25.94 18.86 4.81
CA ALA A 219 26.64 19.59 3.74
C ALA A 219 26.68 18.82 2.41
N ARG A 220 26.89 17.50 2.44
CA ARG A 220 26.82 16.64 1.24
C ARG A 220 25.44 16.68 0.60
N ILE A 221 24.39 16.52 1.40
CA ILE A 221 23.00 16.54 0.92
C ILE A 221 22.65 17.91 0.36
N GLU A 222 23.04 19.00 1.02
CA GLU A 222 22.80 20.36 0.54
C GLU A 222 23.52 20.63 -0.79
N ASN A 223 24.74 20.13 -0.96
CA ASN A 223 25.45 20.19 -2.24
C ASN A 223 24.68 19.45 -3.35
N LEU A 224 24.24 18.21 -3.09
CA LEU A 224 23.43 17.43 -4.02
C LEU A 224 22.12 18.16 -4.39
N MET A 225 21.43 18.73 -3.40
CA MET A 225 20.22 19.50 -3.61
C MET A 225 20.49 20.74 -4.48
N SER A 226 21.55 21.49 -4.19
CA SER A 226 21.94 22.68 -4.95
C SER A 226 22.23 22.33 -6.42
N ARG A 227 23.06 21.32 -6.69
CA ARG A 227 23.42 20.93 -8.08
C ARG A 227 22.26 20.31 -8.86
N THR A 228 21.29 19.71 -8.19
CA THR A 228 20.08 19.15 -8.83
C THR A 228 18.93 20.15 -8.94
N GLY A 229 19.06 21.34 -8.35
CA GLY A 229 18.02 22.38 -8.34
C GLY A 229 16.83 22.03 -7.45
N PHE A 230 17.06 21.29 -6.37
CA PHE A 230 16.05 20.90 -5.40
C PHE A 230 16.12 21.75 -4.14
N ALA A 231 14.97 22.13 -3.59
CA ALA A 231 14.87 22.86 -2.34
C ALA A 231 14.06 22.04 -1.33
N ALA A 232 14.64 21.82 -0.15
CA ALA A 232 13.99 21.24 1.02
C ALA A 232 14.10 22.19 2.21
N LYS A 233 13.08 22.19 3.07
CA LYS A 233 13.02 23.01 4.27
C LYS A 233 13.74 22.37 5.47
N GLY A 234 14.12 21.10 5.38
CA GLY A 234 14.89 20.43 6.44
C GLY A 234 15.14 18.95 6.23
N LEU A 235 16.19 18.48 6.91
CA LEU A 235 16.64 17.09 6.97
C LEU A 235 16.32 16.53 8.37
N PHE A 236 15.57 15.43 8.42
CA PHE A 236 15.08 14.84 9.65
C PHE A 236 15.44 13.37 9.75
N VAL A 237 15.61 12.89 10.98
CA VAL A 237 15.76 11.48 11.33
C VAL A 237 14.52 11.04 12.09
N MET A 238 13.95 9.91 11.67
CA MET A 238 12.81 9.26 12.30
C MET A 238 13.26 8.03 13.09
N ASP A 239 12.69 7.81 14.27
CA ASP A 239 12.95 6.65 15.15
C ASP A 239 12.32 5.33 14.65
N GLY A 240 12.62 4.97 13.39
CA GLY A 240 12.11 3.75 12.75
C GLY A 240 12.48 2.47 13.48
N SER A 241 13.67 2.45 14.11
CA SER A 241 14.18 1.35 14.93
C SER A 241 13.26 0.92 16.07
N ARG A 242 12.36 1.80 16.53
CA ARG A 242 11.38 1.49 17.59
C ARG A 242 10.34 0.45 17.15
N ARG A 243 10.18 0.26 15.84
CA ARG A 243 9.15 -0.59 15.24
C ARG A 243 9.78 -1.76 14.50
N SER A 244 10.84 -1.49 13.76
CA SER A 244 11.43 -2.46 12.84
C SER A 244 12.91 -2.20 12.66
N ALA A 245 13.67 -3.27 12.40
CA ALA A 245 15.08 -3.15 12.00
C ALA A 245 15.27 -2.72 10.53
N HIS A 246 14.19 -2.64 9.74
CA HIS A 246 14.26 -2.27 8.32
C HIS A 246 14.69 -0.81 8.12
N GLY A 247 15.54 -0.57 7.12
CA GLY A 247 16.02 0.76 6.71
C GLY A 247 15.19 1.37 5.58
N ASN A 248 14.94 2.68 5.65
CA ASN A 248 14.28 3.43 4.57
C ASN A 248 14.59 4.93 4.61
N ALA A 249 14.31 5.64 3.53
CA ALA A 249 14.31 7.10 3.42
C ALA A 249 13.15 7.56 2.53
N TYR A 250 12.58 8.73 2.78
CA TYR A 250 11.51 9.25 1.94
C TYR A 250 11.42 10.77 1.98
N PHE A 251 10.83 11.33 0.91
CA PHE A 251 10.43 12.73 0.85
C PHE A 251 8.99 12.93 1.29
N THR A 252 8.73 14.05 1.97
CA THR A 252 7.37 14.44 2.32
C THR A 252 7.14 15.94 2.23
N GLY A 253 5.88 16.37 2.17
CA GLY A 253 5.48 17.77 2.01
C GLY A 253 5.33 18.22 0.55
N PHE A 254 4.83 19.44 0.35
CA PHE A 254 4.48 19.99 -0.96
C PHE A 254 5.25 21.28 -1.29
N GLY A 255 5.55 21.50 -2.57
CA GLY A 255 6.18 22.74 -3.05
C GLY A 255 7.55 23.01 -2.40
N ALA A 256 7.75 24.20 -1.85
CA ALA A 256 9.00 24.59 -1.18
C ALA A 256 9.10 24.11 0.28
N THR A 257 8.06 23.47 0.82
CA THR A 257 8.02 23.03 2.24
C THR A 257 8.45 21.58 2.45
N LYS A 258 9.03 20.96 1.42
CA LYS A 258 9.43 19.55 1.46
C LYS A 258 10.44 19.26 2.56
N ARG A 259 10.35 18.07 3.13
CA ARG A 259 11.25 17.54 4.15
C ARG A 259 11.82 16.22 3.66
N ILE A 260 13.08 15.97 3.99
CA ILE A 260 13.73 14.69 3.77
C ILE A 260 13.76 13.96 5.10
N VAL A 261 13.25 12.74 5.14
CA VAL A 261 13.20 11.92 6.35
C VAL A 261 14.02 10.66 6.14
N PHE A 262 15.01 10.45 6.98
CA PHE A 262 15.82 9.23 7.04
C PHE A 262 15.41 8.38 8.23
N PHE A 263 15.42 7.06 8.07
CA PHE A 263 15.31 6.17 9.22
C PHE A 263 16.68 6.09 9.90
N ASP A 264 16.68 6.08 11.22
CA ASP A 264 17.89 5.85 12.03
C ASP A 264 18.63 4.54 11.65
N THR A 265 17.88 3.48 11.34
CA THR A 265 18.41 2.19 10.85
C THR A 265 19.18 2.31 9.54
N LEU A 266 18.75 3.19 8.63
CA LEU A 266 19.42 3.44 7.36
C LEU A 266 20.74 4.20 7.56
N LEU A 267 20.71 5.25 8.38
CA LEU A 267 21.90 6.06 8.70
C LEU A 267 22.98 5.26 9.46
N ALA A 268 22.58 4.27 10.25
CA ALA A 268 23.51 3.40 10.97
C ALA A 268 24.26 2.40 10.06
N ARG A 269 23.79 2.21 8.81
CA ARG A 269 24.27 1.15 7.91
C ARG A 269 24.99 1.67 6.68
N LEU A 270 24.51 2.79 6.14
CA LEU A 270 25.05 3.36 4.91
C LEU A 270 26.13 4.39 5.21
N SER A 271 27.15 4.44 4.36
CA SER A 271 28.15 5.52 4.37
C SER A 271 27.52 6.82 3.88
N GLY A 272 28.20 7.96 4.09
CA GLY A 272 27.73 9.24 3.57
C GLY A 272 27.55 9.27 2.05
N SER A 273 28.40 8.57 1.29
CA SER A 273 28.30 8.48 -0.17
C SER A 273 27.13 7.60 -0.62
N GLU A 274 26.90 6.49 0.08
CA GLU A 274 25.75 5.61 -0.14
C GLU A 274 24.42 6.32 0.16
N ILE A 275 24.36 7.11 1.25
CA ILE A 275 23.19 7.94 1.59
C ILE A 275 22.96 9.01 0.51
N GLU A 276 24.02 9.67 0.03
CA GLU A 276 23.94 10.64 -1.05
C GLU A 276 23.40 10.00 -2.35
N ALA A 277 23.84 8.79 -2.68
CA ALA A 277 23.37 8.05 -3.86
C ALA A 277 21.91 7.61 -3.75
N VAL A 278 21.49 7.11 -2.58
CA VAL A 278 20.06 6.80 -2.30
C VAL A 278 19.23 8.08 -2.41
N LEU A 279 19.71 9.21 -1.89
CA LEU A 279 18.99 10.47 -2.00
C LEU A 279 18.91 10.96 -3.44
N ALA A 280 19.96 10.78 -4.23
CA ALA A 280 19.96 11.10 -5.65
C ALA A 280 18.89 10.30 -6.41
N HIS A 281 18.72 9.00 -6.08
CA HIS A 281 17.63 8.18 -6.60
C HIS A 281 16.25 8.77 -6.26
N GLU A 282 16.02 9.08 -4.99
CA GLU A 282 14.77 9.68 -4.53
C GLU A 282 14.50 11.06 -5.22
N LEU A 283 15.54 11.87 -5.46
CA LEU A 283 15.44 13.12 -6.23
C LEU A 283 15.11 12.87 -7.71
N GLY A 284 15.54 11.74 -8.26
CA GLY A 284 15.16 11.29 -9.60
C GLY A 284 13.65 11.16 -9.75
N HIS A 285 12.97 10.61 -8.73
CA HIS A 285 11.50 10.53 -8.73
C HIS A 285 10.84 11.90 -8.81
N PHE A 286 11.40 12.87 -8.10
CA PHE A 286 10.92 14.25 -8.13
C PHE A 286 11.18 14.90 -9.50
N LYS A 287 12.42 14.80 -10.02
CA LYS A 287 12.82 15.40 -11.29
C LYS A 287 11.94 14.93 -12.45
N ARG A 288 11.60 13.63 -12.45
CA ARG A 288 10.75 12.99 -13.47
C ARG A 288 9.25 13.10 -13.19
N ARG A 289 8.86 13.77 -12.09
CA ARG A 289 7.47 14.00 -11.65
C ARG A 289 6.67 12.71 -11.50
N HIS A 290 7.29 11.63 -11.00
CA HIS A 290 6.65 10.32 -10.87
C HIS A 290 5.38 10.37 -10.00
N VAL A 291 5.44 11.05 -8.86
CA VAL A 291 4.29 11.21 -7.94
C VAL A 291 3.13 11.96 -8.61
N LEU A 292 3.41 13.02 -9.37
CA LEU A 292 2.37 13.77 -10.08
C LEU A 292 1.70 12.93 -11.18
N LYS A 293 2.49 12.19 -11.97
CA LYS A 293 1.96 11.28 -13.00
C LYS A 293 1.05 10.22 -12.37
N LEU A 294 1.50 9.60 -11.28
CA LEU A 294 0.71 8.61 -10.55
C LEU A 294 -0.57 9.24 -9.99
N MET A 295 -0.48 10.43 -9.41
CA MET A 295 -1.64 11.15 -8.86
C MET A 295 -2.71 11.44 -9.91
N ILE A 296 -2.32 11.93 -11.10
CA ILE A 296 -3.25 12.20 -12.20
C ILE A 296 -3.98 10.91 -12.62
N VAL A 297 -3.24 9.80 -12.76
CA VAL A 297 -3.83 8.50 -13.13
C VAL A 297 -4.78 8.01 -12.03
N MET A 298 -4.38 8.09 -10.75
CA MET A 298 -5.22 7.65 -9.62
C MET A 298 -6.47 8.51 -9.48
N PHE A 299 -6.39 9.83 -9.68
CA PHE A 299 -7.56 10.71 -9.67
C PHE A 299 -8.50 10.41 -10.84
N GLY A 300 -7.98 10.15 -12.04
CA GLY A 300 -8.78 9.71 -13.19
C GLY A 300 -9.49 8.38 -12.95
N ILE A 301 -8.79 7.39 -12.39
CA ILE A 301 -9.40 6.09 -12.02
C ILE A 301 -10.48 6.31 -10.95
N SER A 302 -10.21 7.10 -9.90
CA SER A 302 -11.19 7.35 -8.84
C SER A 302 -12.45 8.06 -9.35
N LEU A 303 -12.32 8.96 -10.33
CA LEU A 303 -13.45 9.60 -11.00
C LEU A 303 -14.31 8.56 -11.72
N ALA A 304 -13.68 7.70 -12.51
CA ALA A 304 -14.37 6.62 -13.22
C ALA A 304 -15.06 5.66 -12.25
N MET A 305 -14.43 5.33 -11.12
CA MET A 305 -15.01 4.44 -10.10
C MET A 305 -16.19 5.08 -9.36
N LEU A 306 -16.12 6.37 -9.02
CA LEU A 306 -17.25 7.08 -8.41
C LEU A 306 -18.41 7.24 -9.39
N ALA A 307 -18.14 7.50 -10.67
CA ALA A 307 -19.17 7.51 -11.71
C ALA A 307 -19.81 6.12 -11.87
N LEU A 308 -19.00 5.05 -11.86
CA LEU A 308 -19.47 3.67 -11.90
C LEU A 308 -20.37 3.34 -10.68
N LEU A 309 -19.95 3.74 -9.48
CA LEU A 309 -20.79 3.61 -8.28
C LEU A 309 -22.08 4.42 -8.40
N GLY A 310 -22.03 5.64 -8.94
CA GLY A 310 -23.20 6.47 -9.22
C GLY A 310 -24.25 5.74 -10.06
N TRP A 311 -23.81 5.01 -11.08
CA TRP A 311 -24.68 4.18 -11.91
C TRP A 311 -25.14 2.88 -11.23
N LEU A 312 -24.22 2.13 -10.61
CA LEU A 312 -24.53 0.86 -9.94
C LEU A 312 -25.50 1.05 -8.77
N ALA A 313 -25.36 2.14 -8.01
CA ALA A 313 -26.21 2.43 -6.85
C ALA A 313 -27.70 2.59 -7.22
N GLN A 314 -28.01 2.93 -8.48
CA GLN A 314 -29.37 3.06 -8.98
C GLN A 314 -29.97 1.73 -9.47
N THR A 315 -29.19 0.65 -9.43
CA THR A 315 -29.49 -0.55 -10.20
C THR A 315 -29.73 -1.75 -9.28
N VAL A 316 -30.94 -2.31 -9.30
CA VAL A 316 -31.35 -3.40 -8.39
C VAL A 316 -30.48 -4.66 -8.51
N TRP A 317 -30.10 -5.05 -9.74
CA TRP A 317 -29.31 -6.27 -9.95
C TRP A 317 -27.91 -6.20 -9.32
N PHE A 318 -27.38 -5.01 -9.07
CA PHE A 318 -26.09 -4.85 -8.37
C PHE A 318 -26.19 -5.33 -6.92
N TYR A 319 -27.26 -4.95 -6.22
CA TYR A 319 -27.52 -5.37 -4.85
C TYR A 319 -27.92 -6.85 -4.79
N GLU A 320 -28.93 -7.24 -5.56
CA GLU A 320 -29.45 -8.62 -5.51
C GLU A 320 -28.41 -9.63 -5.97
N GLY A 321 -27.58 -9.26 -6.95
CA GLY A 321 -26.52 -10.13 -7.44
C GLY A 321 -25.42 -10.37 -6.41
N LEU A 322 -25.37 -9.57 -5.35
CA LEU A 322 -24.48 -9.69 -4.20
C LEU A 322 -25.21 -10.20 -2.95
N GLY A 323 -26.41 -10.75 -3.09
CA GLY A 323 -27.16 -11.36 -1.99
C GLY A 323 -27.91 -10.36 -1.11
N VAL A 324 -28.13 -9.12 -1.58
CA VAL A 324 -28.78 -8.06 -0.80
C VAL A 324 -29.99 -7.49 -1.52
N ARG A 325 -31.07 -7.23 -0.78
CA ARG A 325 -32.29 -6.59 -1.28
C ARG A 325 -32.31 -5.12 -0.88
N PRO A 326 -32.21 -4.18 -1.83
CA PRO A 326 -32.24 -2.76 -1.52
C PRO A 326 -33.67 -2.34 -1.13
N SER A 327 -33.79 -1.30 -0.29
CA SER A 327 -35.08 -0.73 0.06
C SER A 327 -35.68 0.06 -1.09
N LEU A 328 -36.99 -0.12 -1.31
CA LEU A 328 -37.77 0.65 -2.28
C LEU A 328 -38.11 2.07 -1.80
N VAL A 329 -37.99 2.34 -0.50
CA VAL A 329 -38.35 3.63 0.14
C VAL A 329 -37.12 4.53 0.34
N GLY A 330 -35.96 4.13 -0.21
CA GLY A 330 -34.69 4.87 -0.11
C GLY A 330 -33.79 4.45 1.05
N GLY A 331 -32.70 5.19 1.24
CA GLY A 331 -31.70 4.95 2.31
C GLY A 331 -30.61 3.92 1.97
N ASN A 332 -30.37 3.63 0.69
CA ASN A 332 -29.42 2.59 0.27
C ASN A 332 -27.98 3.09 0.06
N ASN A 333 -27.65 4.35 0.33
CA ASN A 333 -26.34 4.93 -0.03
C ASN A 333 -25.20 4.26 0.72
N GLY A 334 -25.31 4.08 2.05
CA GLY A 334 -24.35 3.34 2.85
C GLY A 334 -24.20 1.89 2.40
N LEU A 335 -25.32 1.25 2.04
CA LEU A 335 -25.33 -0.12 1.54
C LEU A 335 -24.61 -0.25 0.19
N ALA A 336 -24.85 0.67 -0.74
CA ALA A 336 -24.17 0.74 -2.02
C ALA A 336 -22.65 0.90 -1.85
N LEU A 337 -22.23 1.80 -0.94
CA LEU A 337 -20.82 2.01 -0.60
C LEU A 337 -20.17 0.73 -0.06
N VAL A 338 -20.82 0.04 0.88
CA VAL A 338 -20.33 -1.23 1.44
C VAL A 338 -20.13 -2.28 0.35
N LEU A 339 -21.17 -2.52 -0.46
CA LEU A 339 -21.10 -3.53 -1.53
C LEU A 339 -20.03 -3.19 -2.56
N PHE A 340 -19.93 -1.92 -2.96
CA PHE A 340 -18.92 -1.48 -3.90
C PHE A 340 -17.50 -1.63 -3.33
N MET A 341 -17.29 -1.25 -2.06
CA MET A 341 -16.01 -1.41 -1.37
C MET A 341 -15.57 -2.89 -1.29
N LEU A 342 -16.51 -3.80 -1.02
CA LEU A 342 -16.23 -5.23 -0.92
C LEU A 342 -15.90 -5.87 -2.27
N VAL A 343 -16.58 -5.46 -3.34
CA VAL A 343 -16.55 -6.14 -4.63
C VAL A 343 -15.54 -5.54 -5.60
N LEU A 344 -15.29 -4.22 -5.54
CA LEU A 344 -14.38 -3.54 -6.44
C LEU A 344 -12.96 -4.16 -6.47
N PRO A 345 -12.33 -4.55 -5.34
CA PRO A 345 -11.00 -5.15 -5.35
C PRO A 345 -10.89 -6.43 -6.19
N VAL A 346 -11.98 -7.19 -6.34
CA VAL A 346 -12.02 -8.42 -7.14
C VAL A 346 -11.75 -8.11 -8.62
N PHE A 347 -12.36 -7.04 -9.13
CA PHE A 347 -12.19 -6.62 -10.52
C PHE A 347 -10.88 -5.85 -10.73
N MET A 348 -10.50 -5.00 -9.78
CA MET A 348 -9.28 -4.18 -9.88
C MET A 348 -7.99 -4.99 -9.81
N PHE A 349 -8.02 -6.19 -9.22
CA PHE A 349 -6.87 -7.08 -9.12
C PHE A 349 -6.14 -7.28 -10.46
N PHE A 350 -6.88 -7.45 -11.56
CA PHE A 350 -6.29 -7.72 -12.87
C PHE A 350 -5.60 -6.51 -13.51
N ILE A 351 -5.79 -5.31 -12.96
CA ILE A 351 -5.14 -4.07 -13.40
C ILE A 351 -3.77 -3.87 -12.71
N THR A 352 -3.52 -4.59 -11.60
CA THR A 352 -2.27 -4.50 -10.80
C THR A 352 -0.98 -4.52 -11.66
N PRO A 353 -0.81 -5.40 -12.66
CA PRO A 353 0.43 -5.46 -13.43
C PRO A 353 0.77 -4.17 -14.20
N LEU A 354 -0.24 -3.39 -14.60
CA LEU A 354 -0.04 -2.11 -15.30
C LEU A 354 0.58 -1.06 -14.37
N GLY A 355 0.12 -1.03 -13.12
CA GLY A 355 0.73 -0.19 -12.07
C GLY A 355 2.15 -0.63 -11.76
N SER A 356 2.37 -1.93 -11.55
CA SER A 356 3.69 -2.51 -11.27
C SER A 356 4.70 -2.23 -12.40
N LEU A 357 4.28 -2.35 -13.66
CA LEU A 357 5.13 -2.03 -14.82
C LEU A 357 5.57 -0.56 -14.82
N THR A 358 4.62 0.35 -14.60
CA THR A 358 4.90 1.80 -14.57
C THR A 358 5.83 2.14 -13.40
N SER A 359 5.61 1.54 -12.23
CA SER A 359 6.48 1.70 -11.07
C SER A 359 7.91 1.24 -11.37
N ARG A 360 8.09 0.02 -11.92
CA ARG A 360 9.44 -0.48 -12.27
C ARG A 360 10.16 0.40 -13.29
N LYS A 361 9.42 0.98 -14.24
CA LYS A 361 9.99 1.95 -15.19
C LYS A 361 10.50 3.20 -14.45
N ASN A 362 9.69 3.74 -13.55
CA ASN A 362 10.05 4.92 -12.75
C ASN A 362 11.32 4.67 -11.91
N GLU A 363 11.47 3.47 -11.34
CA GLU A 363 12.69 3.07 -10.61
C GLU A 363 13.93 3.10 -11.48
N PHE A 364 13.86 2.57 -12.71
CA PHE A 364 15.00 2.64 -13.64
C PHE A 364 15.31 4.08 -14.07
N GLU A 365 14.30 4.93 -14.25
CA GLU A 365 14.50 6.37 -14.52
C GLU A 365 15.18 7.08 -13.35
N ALA A 366 14.86 6.69 -12.11
CA ALA A 366 15.46 7.23 -10.89
C ALA A 366 16.90 6.71 -10.67
N ASP A 367 17.15 5.43 -10.90
CA ASP A 367 18.49 4.83 -10.87
C ASP A 367 19.43 5.50 -11.89
N ALA A 368 18.96 5.70 -13.13
CA ALA A 368 19.74 6.40 -14.15
C ALA A 368 20.01 7.87 -13.79
N PHE A 369 19.06 8.53 -13.12
CA PHE A 369 19.28 9.88 -12.61
C PHE A 369 20.33 9.89 -11.50
N ALA A 370 20.25 8.98 -10.53
CA ALA A 370 21.23 8.85 -9.46
C ALA A 370 22.64 8.63 -10.01
N ALA A 371 22.79 7.69 -10.95
CA ALA A 371 24.03 7.40 -11.65
C ALA A 371 24.64 8.62 -12.39
N SER A 372 23.81 9.60 -12.78
CA SER A 372 24.29 10.86 -13.38
C SER A 372 24.74 11.91 -12.35
N GLN A 373 24.40 11.73 -11.07
CA GLN A 373 24.64 12.71 -10.01
C GLN A 373 25.63 12.22 -8.94
N THR A 374 25.86 10.90 -8.84
CA THR A 374 26.73 10.24 -7.87
C THR A 374 27.46 9.06 -8.52
N ASP A 375 28.46 8.47 -7.85
CA ASP A 375 29.07 7.22 -8.32
C ASP A 375 28.01 6.09 -8.32
N PRO A 376 27.74 5.43 -9.46
CA PRO A 376 26.77 4.33 -9.51
C PRO A 376 27.11 3.18 -8.56
N LYS A 377 28.40 2.99 -8.22
CA LYS A 377 28.85 1.95 -7.27
C LYS A 377 28.35 2.21 -5.85
N ASP A 378 28.24 3.47 -5.44
CA ASP A 378 27.66 3.81 -4.12
C ASP A 378 26.19 3.37 -4.05
N LEU A 379 25.41 3.56 -5.12
CA LEU A 379 24.02 3.09 -5.16
C LEU A 379 23.94 1.56 -5.19
N VAL A 380 24.82 0.89 -5.93
CA VAL A 380 24.90 -0.58 -5.93
C VAL A 380 25.21 -1.10 -4.53
N ASN A 381 26.20 -0.53 -3.84
CA ASN A 381 26.57 -0.92 -2.48
C ASN A 381 25.41 -0.69 -1.49
N ALA A 382 24.73 0.46 -1.61
CA ALA A 382 23.55 0.75 -0.80
C ALA A 382 22.43 -0.28 -1.04
N LEU A 383 22.14 -0.62 -2.30
CA LEU A 383 21.13 -1.62 -2.64
C LEU A 383 21.48 -2.99 -2.08
N VAL A 384 22.72 -3.45 -2.21
CA VAL A 384 23.16 -4.75 -1.67
C VAL A 384 22.94 -4.79 -0.15
N LYS A 385 23.37 -3.75 0.58
CA LYS A 385 23.17 -3.65 2.04
C LYS A 385 21.70 -3.63 2.42
N LEU A 386 20.87 -2.87 1.71
CA LEU A 386 19.43 -2.80 1.98
C LEU A 386 18.71 -4.12 1.69
N TYR A 387 19.11 -4.85 0.65
CA TYR A 387 18.54 -6.17 0.35
C TYR A 387 18.92 -7.20 1.41
N GLU A 388 20.16 -7.14 1.91
CA GLU A 388 20.62 -7.98 3.02
C GLU A 388 19.88 -7.65 4.33
N ASP A 389 19.88 -6.37 4.74
CA ASP A 389 19.27 -5.92 6.00
C ASP A 389 17.76 -6.18 6.05
N ASN A 390 17.06 -6.08 4.92
CA ASN A 390 15.62 -6.33 4.83
C ASN A 390 15.29 -7.80 4.49
N ALA A 391 16.29 -8.69 4.41
CA ALA A 391 16.16 -10.07 3.93
C ALA A 391 15.28 -10.20 2.66
N SER A 392 15.48 -9.27 1.72
CA SER A 392 14.76 -9.25 0.46
C SER A 392 15.25 -10.38 -0.44
N THR A 393 14.34 -11.13 -1.05
CA THR A 393 14.73 -12.23 -1.94
C THR A 393 15.55 -11.73 -3.14
N LEU A 394 16.68 -12.39 -3.39
CA LEU A 394 17.55 -12.13 -4.54
C LEU A 394 17.13 -12.92 -5.78
N THR A 395 16.22 -13.89 -5.62
CA THR A 395 15.77 -14.82 -6.67
C THR A 395 14.25 -14.91 -6.76
N PRO A 396 13.52 -13.78 -6.88
CA PRO A 396 12.07 -13.81 -7.01
C PRO A 396 11.64 -14.48 -8.32
N ASP A 397 10.46 -15.13 -8.32
CA ASP A 397 9.86 -15.67 -9.55
C ASP A 397 9.60 -14.52 -10.54
N PRO A 398 10.01 -14.65 -11.82
CA PRO A 398 9.85 -13.58 -12.80
C PRO A 398 8.39 -13.16 -13.03
N LEU A 399 7.45 -14.10 -13.00
CA LEU A 399 6.04 -13.80 -13.23
C LEU A 399 5.39 -13.16 -11.99
N TYR A 400 5.72 -13.65 -10.80
CA TYR A 400 5.32 -13.02 -9.54
C TYR A 400 5.81 -11.57 -9.48
N THR A 401 7.08 -11.35 -9.85
CA THR A 401 7.69 -10.02 -9.94
C THR A 401 6.96 -9.14 -10.97
N ALA A 402 6.72 -9.66 -12.17
CA ALA A 402 6.04 -8.91 -13.23
C ALA A 402 4.66 -8.40 -12.78
N PHE A 403 3.94 -9.22 -12.02
CA PHE A 403 2.61 -8.92 -11.49
C PHE A 403 2.63 -7.95 -10.31
N TYR A 404 3.39 -8.24 -9.24
CA TYR A 404 3.28 -7.55 -7.95
C TYR A 404 4.37 -6.54 -7.64
N TYR A 405 5.59 -6.73 -8.14
CA TYR A 405 6.72 -5.93 -7.67
C TYR A 405 6.68 -4.52 -8.29
N SER A 406 6.60 -3.51 -7.40
CA SER A 406 6.75 -2.10 -7.73
C SER A 406 8.20 -1.71 -8.01
N HIS A 407 9.16 -2.43 -7.41
CA HIS A 407 10.60 -2.28 -7.66
C HIS A 407 11.14 -3.44 -8.52
N PRO A 408 12.01 -3.20 -9.50
CA PRO A 408 12.68 -4.28 -10.21
C PRO A 408 13.53 -5.12 -9.25
N PRO A 409 13.77 -6.42 -9.57
CA PRO A 409 14.72 -7.23 -8.81
C PRO A 409 16.09 -6.56 -8.71
N ALA A 410 16.79 -6.73 -7.59
CA ALA A 410 18.10 -6.12 -7.36
C ALA A 410 19.09 -6.41 -8.48
N SER A 411 19.15 -7.65 -8.98
CA SER A 411 20.03 -8.03 -10.08
C SER A 411 19.82 -7.15 -11.31
N GLN A 412 18.57 -6.89 -11.70
CA GLN A 412 18.27 -6.03 -12.86
C GLN A 412 18.66 -4.57 -12.64
N ARG A 413 18.55 -4.07 -11.40
CA ARG A 413 18.97 -2.70 -11.06
C ARG A 413 20.49 -2.59 -11.09
N ILE A 414 21.19 -3.52 -10.46
CA ILE A 414 22.65 -3.58 -10.42
C ILE A 414 23.23 -3.71 -11.83
N ASP A 415 22.72 -4.62 -12.65
CA ASP A 415 23.20 -4.81 -14.03
C ASP A 415 23.11 -3.51 -14.84
N ARG A 416 22.05 -2.72 -14.66
CA ARG A 416 21.90 -1.41 -15.34
C ARG A 416 22.76 -0.30 -14.74
N LEU A 417 22.89 -0.24 -13.42
CA LEU A 417 23.75 0.73 -12.75
C LEU A 417 25.22 0.53 -13.13
N MET A 418 25.66 -0.73 -13.25
CA MET A 418 27.02 -1.05 -13.68
C MET A 418 27.31 -0.65 -15.13
N GLN A 419 26.30 -0.57 -15.99
CA GLN A 419 26.46 -0.02 -17.35
C GLN A 419 26.71 1.49 -17.35
N HIS A 420 26.29 2.21 -16.32
CA HIS A 420 26.60 3.64 -16.14
C HIS A 420 27.96 3.88 -15.49
N ALA A 421 28.55 2.85 -14.86
CA ALA A 421 29.87 2.93 -14.23
C ALA A 421 31.03 2.60 -15.18
N ALA A 422 30.72 2.08 -16.37
CA ALA A 422 31.67 1.78 -17.45
C ALA A 422 31.74 2.95 -18.43
#